data_AF-A0A7S1H4H1-F1
#
_entry.id   AF-A0A7S1H4H1-F1
#
_cell.length_a   1.000
_cell.length_b   1.000
_cell.length_c   1.000
_cell.angle_alpha   90.00
_cell.angle_beta   90.00
_cell.angle_gamma   90.00
#
_symmetry.space_group_name_H-M   'P 1'
#
loop_
_entity.id
_entity.type
_entity.pdbx_description
1 polymer ?
#
loop_
_entity_poly.entity_id
_entity_poly.type
_entity_poly.pdbx_seq_one_letter_code
_entity_poly.pdbx_strand_id
1 'polypeptide(L)'
;ELDDDYGVQGSVAGWIVSMVNVFGRNGGFKAIRDELMAAGETPLATARARALLRPVFEVRDFFTAEFLDWFGGAFGPVTERLLQLSDEDLKSDFRLVQDINIYASVLYRNSCREGVRQAMDTFRLRMALKCFLSPFLERRLVGLTDLCGIIDEVAAWKGRQANTKQELEDRPWITCQYLCGWIGENKVLESVFVRNVHAEVVKRSARVLTFLANNDAFGNREAEMVWGASQGKHESVQKCVLELLAACCLHHESPDPLRTLIGLAEPLAPAAFTVSHALLLRCATASLLTLSKRSPEVDLAHSLAGMRKLWELTQDDAGASPDVYRASLTHLVDCLEYSEAPALQLHFARESVENLRRHRSAHHSLYALYRQLRVALAK
;
A
#
# COMPACT_ATOMS: atom_id res chain seq x y z
N GLU A 1 6.51 -51.19 -38.79
CA GLU A 1 7.50 -51.53 -37.76
C GLU A 1 8.42 -50.32 -37.64
N LEU A 2 8.31 -49.44 -36.65
CA LEU A 2 7.92 -49.59 -35.26
C LEU A 2 7.11 -48.37 -34.77
N ASP A 3 6.02 -48.70 -34.07
CA ASP A 3 5.28 -48.00 -33.02
C ASP A 3 4.68 -46.61 -33.24
N ASP A 4 3.45 -46.69 -33.78
CA ASP A 4 2.28 -45.94 -33.35
C ASP A 4 2.04 -46.07 -31.83
N ASP A 5 2.56 -45.15 -31.02
CA ASP A 5 2.00 -44.86 -29.68
C ASP A 5 2.27 -43.41 -29.25
N TYR A 6 1.50 -42.49 -29.81
CA TYR A 6 1.29 -41.19 -29.17
C TYR A 6 -0.20 -40.90 -29.12
N GLY A 7 -0.74 -41.14 -27.92
CA GLY A 7 -2.08 -40.80 -27.52
C GLY A 7 -2.49 -39.40 -27.97
N VAL A 8 -3.75 -39.32 -28.39
CA VAL A 8 -4.47 -38.16 -28.87
C VAL A 8 -4.58 -37.11 -27.76
N GLN A 9 -3.51 -36.34 -27.56
CA GLN A 9 -3.48 -35.03 -26.91
C GLN A 9 -2.56 -34.01 -27.64
N GLY A 10 -1.94 -34.39 -28.76
CA GLY A 10 -0.91 -33.61 -29.45
C GLY A 10 -1.32 -32.72 -30.63
N SER A 11 -2.59 -32.66 -31.05
CA SER A 11 -2.91 -32.07 -32.37
C SER A 11 -3.20 -30.57 -32.39
N VAL A 12 -3.53 -29.92 -31.28
CA VAL A 12 -3.94 -28.48 -31.32
C VAL A 12 -2.74 -27.53 -31.39
N ALA A 13 -1.58 -27.89 -30.83
CA ALA A 13 -0.42 -26.99 -30.78
C ALA A 13 0.35 -26.91 -32.12
N GLY A 14 0.44 -28.01 -32.87
CA GLY A 14 1.29 -28.09 -34.06
C GLY A 14 0.83 -27.21 -35.23
N TRP A 15 -0.47 -27.18 -35.53
CA TRP A 15 -0.99 -26.35 -36.63
C TRP A 15 -0.93 -24.86 -36.30
N ILE A 16 -1.16 -24.47 -35.04
CA ILE A 16 -1.06 -23.07 -34.60
C ILE A 16 0.38 -22.58 -34.74
N VAL A 17 1.36 -23.37 -34.28
CA VAL A 17 2.79 -23.04 -34.44
C VAL A 17 3.15 -22.89 -35.93
N SER A 18 2.63 -23.77 -36.79
CA SER A 18 2.82 -23.64 -38.25
C SER A 18 2.25 -22.33 -38.79
N MET A 19 1.03 -21.96 -38.40
CA MET A 19 0.40 -20.70 -38.81
C MET A 19 1.16 -19.47 -38.31
N VAL A 20 1.59 -19.47 -37.04
CA VAL A 20 2.42 -18.40 -36.45
C VAL A 20 3.71 -18.24 -37.24
N ASN A 21 4.39 -19.36 -37.57
CA ASN A 21 5.61 -19.34 -38.36
C ASN A 21 5.39 -18.88 -39.81
N VAL A 22 4.28 -19.28 -40.46
CA VAL A 22 3.92 -18.79 -41.80
C VAL A 22 3.67 -17.28 -41.78
N PHE A 23 2.93 -16.77 -40.79
CA PHE A 23 2.72 -15.33 -40.61
C PHE A 23 4.04 -14.58 -40.40
N GLY A 24 4.92 -15.13 -39.57
CA GLY A 24 6.27 -14.60 -39.34
C GLY A 24 7.14 -14.56 -40.61
N ARG A 25 7.19 -15.66 -41.38
CA ARG A 25 7.95 -15.75 -42.64
C ARG A 25 7.45 -14.78 -43.71
N ASN A 26 6.16 -14.49 -43.73
CA ASN A 26 5.57 -13.48 -44.61
C ASN A 26 5.78 -12.03 -44.10
N GLY A 27 6.57 -11.83 -43.04
CA GLY A 27 6.88 -10.52 -42.50
C GLY A 27 5.79 -9.90 -41.64
N GLY A 28 4.77 -10.66 -41.23
CA GLY A 28 3.62 -10.13 -40.49
C GLY A 28 4.02 -9.48 -39.15
N PHE A 29 4.84 -10.16 -38.34
CA PHE A 29 5.33 -9.59 -37.08
C PHE A 29 6.26 -8.38 -37.29
N LYS A 30 7.02 -8.38 -38.39
CA LYS A 30 7.86 -7.23 -38.77
C LYS A 30 7.00 -6.03 -39.11
N ALA A 31 5.96 -6.21 -39.92
CA ALA A 31 5.00 -5.15 -40.25
C ALA A 31 4.31 -4.59 -38.99
N ILE A 32 3.87 -5.45 -38.07
CA ILE A 32 3.30 -5.02 -36.78
C ILE A 32 4.32 -4.19 -36.00
N ARG A 33 5.56 -4.68 -35.87
CA ARG A 33 6.62 -4.01 -35.14
C ARG A 33 6.95 -2.64 -35.75
N ASP A 34 7.14 -2.59 -37.07
CA ASP A 34 7.50 -1.37 -37.79
C ASP A 34 6.40 -0.31 -37.65
N GLU A 35 5.13 -0.72 -37.72
CA GLU A 35 3.97 0.16 -37.50
C GLU A 35 3.90 0.69 -36.06
N LEU A 36 4.18 -0.13 -35.05
CA LEU A 36 4.22 0.30 -33.65
C LEU A 36 5.36 1.31 -33.41
N MET A 37 6.50 1.10 -34.07
CA MET A 37 7.69 1.97 -33.98
C MET A 37 7.62 3.20 -34.87
N ALA A 38 6.71 3.25 -35.84
CA ALA A 38 6.60 4.38 -36.75
C ALA A 38 6.38 5.69 -35.96
N ALA A 39 7.34 6.60 -36.09
CA ALA A 39 7.24 7.98 -35.62
C ALA A 39 6.64 8.81 -36.76
N GLY A 40 5.34 8.62 -37.02
CA GLY A 40 4.61 9.45 -37.99
C GLY A 40 4.26 10.84 -37.43
N GLU A 41 3.90 11.76 -38.32
CA GLU A 41 3.36 13.10 -37.96
C GLU A 41 2.04 13.00 -37.17
N THR A 42 1.27 11.93 -37.40
CA THR A 42 0.08 11.58 -36.63
C THR A 42 0.38 10.45 -35.64
N PRO A 43 0.11 10.65 -34.34
CA PRO A 43 0.26 9.60 -33.34
C PRO A 43 -0.61 8.38 -33.70
N LEU A 44 -0.03 7.17 -33.60
CA LEU A 44 -0.79 5.92 -33.75
C LEU A 44 -1.93 5.89 -32.72
N ALA A 45 -3.17 5.87 -33.20
CA ALA A 45 -4.35 5.84 -32.34
C ALA A 45 -4.32 4.63 -31.37
N THR A 46 -4.75 4.83 -30.12
CA THR A 46 -4.76 3.80 -29.07
C THR A 46 -5.48 2.53 -29.53
N ALA A 47 -6.58 2.67 -30.26
CA ALA A 47 -7.33 1.55 -30.82
C ALA A 47 -6.50 0.71 -31.81
N ARG A 48 -5.69 1.38 -32.65
CA ARG A 48 -4.82 0.71 -33.62
C ARG A 48 -3.65 0.03 -32.92
N ALA A 49 -3.03 0.69 -31.94
CA ALA A 49 -1.98 0.08 -31.11
C ALA A 49 -2.47 -1.20 -30.41
N ARG A 50 -3.66 -1.16 -29.79
CA ARG A 50 -4.30 -2.35 -29.20
C ARG A 50 -4.55 -3.44 -30.23
N ALA A 51 -5.10 -3.10 -31.39
CA ALA A 51 -5.41 -4.06 -32.45
C ALA A 51 -4.15 -4.77 -33.00
N LEU A 52 -3.02 -4.07 -33.04
CA LEU A 52 -1.73 -4.61 -33.45
C LEU A 52 -1.10 -5.51 -32.38
N LEU A 53 -1.25 -5.15 -31.11
CA LEU A 53 -0.68 -5.91 -29.99
C LEU A 53 -1.49 -7.15 -29.62
N ARG A 54 -2.82 -7.12 -29.77
CA ARG A 54 -3.69 -8.21 -29.35
C ARG A 54 -3.31 -9.55 -30.01
N PRO A 55 -3.15 -9.68 -31.34
CA PRO A 55 -2.78 -10.96 -31.96
C PRO A 55 -1.47 -11.52 -31.40
N VAL A 56 -0.48 -10.65 -31.14
CA VAL A 56 0.80 -11.05 -30.55
C VAL A 56 0.61 -11.56 -29.12
N PHE A 57 -0.23 -10.89 -28.33
CA PHE A 57 -0.56 -11.33 -26.97
C PHE A 57 -1.29 -12.69 -26.93
N GLU A 58 -2.21 -12.95 -27.85
CA GLU A 58 -3.00 -14.20 -27.88
C GLU A 58 -2.13 -15.42 -28.22
N VAL A 59 -1.10 -15.26 -29.05
CA VAL A 59 -0.18 -16.36 -29.44
C VAL A 59 1.14 -16.36 -28.67
N ARG A 60 1.22 -15.60 -27.57
CA ARG A 60 2.47 -15.39 -26.81
C ARG A 60 3.15 -16.67 -26.33
N ASP A 61 2.36 -17.70 -26.02
CA ASP A 61 2.85 -18.96 -25.44
C ASP A 61 3.62 -19.80 -26.49
N PHE A 62 3.55 -19.42 -27.77
CA PHE A 62 4.27 -20.06 -28.87
C PHE A 62 5.57 -19.33 -29.27
N PHE A 63 5.90 -18.21 -28.62
CA PHE A 63 7.10 -17.44 -28.95
C PHE A 63 8.33 -17.90 -28.17
N THR A 64 9.48 -17.81 -28.83
CA THR A 64 10.79 -17.98 -28.19
C THR A 64 11.19 -16.70 -27.45
N ALA A 65 12.06 -16.83 -26.44
CA ALA A 65 12.62 -15.68 -25.74
C ALA A 65 13.32 -14.69 -26.69
N GLU A 66 14.01 -15.21 -27.71
CA GLU A 66 14.67 -14.40 -28.75
C GLU A 66 13.67 -13.55 -29.55
N PHE A 67 12.51 -14.11 -29.92
CA PHE A 67 11.46 -13.36 -30.59
C PHE A 67 10.91 -12.25 -29.70
N LEU A 68 10.64 -12.56 -28.42
CA LEU A 68 10.11 -11.59 -27.46
C LEU A 68 11.09 -10.45 -27.22
N ASP A 69 12.40 -10.74 -27.14
CA ASP A 69 13.45 -9.73 -27.02
C ASP A 69 13.53 -8.84 -28.27
N TRP A 70 13.39 -9.43 -29.47
CA TRP A 70 13.34 -8.67 -30.73
C TRP A 70 12.09 -7.79 -30.82
N PHE A 71 10.91 -8.34 -30.52
CA PHE A 71 9.64 -7.62 -30.60
C PHE A 71 9.52 -6.55 -29.51
N GLY A 72 10.11 -6.78 -28.33
CA GLY A 72 10.12 -5.85 -27.21
C GLY A 72 10.73 -4.48 -27.53
N GLY A 73 11.59 -4.39 -28.55
CA GLY A 73 12.08 -3.10 -29.06
C GLY A 73 10.98 -2.15 -29.54
N ALA A 74 9.79 -2.65 -29.90
CA ALA A 74 8.66 -1.82 -30.34
C ALA A 74 7.99 -1.02 -29.21
N PHE A 75 8.31 -1.33 -27.95
CA PHE A 75 7.48 -0.89 -26.84
C PHE A 75 7.85 0.45 -26.28
N GLY A 76 9.13 0.84 -26.32
CA GLY A 76 9.54 2.20 -25.93
C GLY A 76 8.71 3.29 -26.61
N PRO A 77 8.54 3.26 -27.95
CA PRO A 77 7.64 4.18 -28.65
C PRO A 77 6.18 4.09 -28.21
N VAL A 78 5.65 2.88 -27.99
CA VAL A 78 4.24 2.68 -27.58
C VAL A 78 4.00 3.21 -26.18
N THR A 79 4.87 2.88 -25.22
CA THR A 79 4.74 3.29 -23.81
C THR A 79 4.91 4.79 -23.67
N GLU A 80 5.88 5.41 -24.36
CA GLU A 80 6.07 6.85 -24.34
C GLU A 80 4.85 7.59 -24.93
N ARG A 81 4.26 7.07 -26.02
CA ARG A 81 3.03 7.61 -26.59
C ARG A 81 1.85 7.53 -25.61
N LEU A 82 1.68 6.40 -24.91
CA LEU A 82 0.64 6.25 -23.88
C LEU A 82 0.81 7.25 -22.73
N LEU A 83 2.06 7.53 -22.33
CA LEU A 83 2.35 8.51 -21.29
C LEU A 83 2.11 9.96 -21.73
N GLN A 84 2.07 10.22 -23.03
CA GLN A 84 1.79 11.53 -23.61
C GLN A 84 0.30 11.82 -23.84
N LEU A 85 -0.59 10.81 -23.66
CA LEU A 85 -2.03 11.01 -23.76
C LEU A 85 -2.53 12.12 -22.82
N SER A 86 -3.49 12.93 -23.28
CA SER A 86 -4.14 13.91 -22.41
C SER A 86 -5.07 13.22 -21.40
N ASP A 87 -5.51 13.93 -20.36
CA ASP A 87 -6.49 13.39 -19.41
C ASP A 87 -7.82 13.03 -20.09
N GLU A 88 -8.23 13.77 -21.13
CA GLU A 88 -9.44 13.47 -21.90
C GLU A 88 -9.26 12.23 -22.77
N ASP A 89 -8.11 12.07 -23.41
CA ASP A 89 -7.82 10.85 -24.20
C ASP A 89 -7.70 9.63 -23.27
N LEU A 90 -7.09 9.78 -22.11
CA LEU A 90 -7.07 8.72 -21.08
C LEU A 90 -8.46 8.40 -20.57
N LYS A 91 -9.37 9.37 -20.55
CA LYS A 91 -10.75 9.15 -20.17
C LYS A 91 -11.50 8.36 -21.25
N SER A 92 -11.39 8.76 -22.52
CA SER A 92 -12.06 8.10 -23.65
C SER A 92 -11.52 6.71 -23.94
N ASP A 93 -10.19 6.56 -23.95
CA ASP A 93 -9.50 5.36 -24.43
C ASP A 93 -9.11 4.40 -23.31
N PHE A 94 -9.59 4.63 -22.10
CA PHE A 94 -9.15 3.95 -20.90
C PHE A 94 -9.04 2.43 -21.01
N ARG A 95 -10.10 1.77 -21.53
CA ARG A 95 -10.10 0.30 -21.71
C ARG A 95 -9.02 -0.14 -22.68
N LEU A 96 -8.75 0.66 -23.71
CA LEU A 96 -7.70 0.38 -24.67
C LEU A 96 -6.32 0.51 -24.03
N VAL A 97 -6.11 1.54 -23.20
CA VAL A 97 -4.86 1.72 -22.45
C VAL A 97 -4.63 0.58 -21.47
N GLN A 98 -5.67 0.14 -20.73
CA GLN A 98 -5.58 -1.01 -19.84
C GLN A 98 -5.21 -2.29 -20.58
N ASP A 99 -5.88 -2.57 -21.71
CA ASP A 99 -5.56 -3.73 -22.53
C ASP A 99 -4.13 -3.70 -23.04
N ILE A 100 -3.65 -2.56 -23.54
CA ILE A 100 -2.26 -2.41 -23.99
C ILE A 100 -1.29 -2.64 -22.82
N ASN A 101 -1.60 -2.11 -21.63
CA ASN A 101 -0.76 -2.28 -20.44
C ASN A 101 -0.68 -3.75 -20.00
N ILE A 102 -1.80 -4.48 -20.07
CA ILE A 102 -1.85 -5.93 -19.81
C ILE A 102 -1.05 -6.69 -20.86
N TYR A 103 -1.28 -6.42 -22.16
CA TYR A 103 -0.58 -7.09 -23.25
C TYR A 103 0.92 -6.89 -23.14
N ALA A 104 1.34 -5.65 -22.87
CA ALA A 104 2.73 -5.34 -22.62
C ALA A 104 3.25 -6.13 -21.42
N SER A 105 2.67 -5.95 -20.24
CA SER A 105 3.15 -6.56 -18.99
C SER A 105 3.36 -8.08 -19.11
N VAL A 106 2.45 -8.79 -19.79
CA VAL A 106 2.55 -10.24 -19.98
C VAL A 106 3.62 -10.62 -21.00
N LEU A 107 3.70 -9.91 -22.14
CA LEU A 107 4.74 -10.18 -23.14
C LEU A 107 6.15 -9.96 -22.57
N TYR A 108 6.31 -9.02 -21.61
CA TYR A 108 7.61 -8.68 -21.02
C TYR A 108 8.07 -9.54 -19.88
N ARG A 109 7.16 -10.13 -19.11
CA ARG A 109 7.53 -11.12 -18.11
C ARG A 109 8.31 -12.28 -18.75
N ASN A 110 8.00 -12.57 -20.02
CA ASN A 110 8.64 -13.62 -20.81
C ASN A 110 9.92 -13.18 -21.55
N SER A 111 10.33 -11.90 -21.47
CA SER A 111 11.59 -11.41 -22.04
C SER A 111 12.75 -11.61 -21.04
N CYS A 112 13.92 -12.01 -21.55
CA CYS A 112 15.12 -12.23 -20.73
C CYS A 112 16.03 -10.99 -20.65
N ARG A 113 15.71 -9.91 -21.38
CA ARG A 113 16.55 -8.71 -21.44
C ARG A 113 16.27 -7.76 -20.28
N GLU A 114 17.24 -7.59 -19.39
CA GLU A 114 17.13 -6.79 -18.16
C GLU A 114 16.63 -5.35 -18.41
N GLY A 115 17.16 -4.66 -19.43
CA GLY A 115 16.74 -3.29 -19.76
C GLY A 115 15.28 -3.16 -20.20
N VAL A 116 14.70 -4.23 -20.75
CA VAL A 116 13.28 -4.25 -21.16
C VAL A 116 12.37 -4.37 -19.94
N ARG A 117 12.76 -5.17 -18.96
CA ARG A 117 12.03 -5.32 -17.68
C ARG A 117 12.02 -4.02 -16.89
N GLN A 118 13.18 -3.38 -16.75
CA GLN A 118 13.31 -2.07 -16.11
C GLN A 118 12.41 -1.03 -16.80
N ALA A 119 12.44 -0.96 -18.14
CA ALA A 119 11.62 -0.03 -18.90
C ALA A 119 10.11 -0.27 -18.68
N MET A 120 9.70 -1.53 -18.57
CA MET A 120 8.30 -1.92 -18.35
C MET A 120 7.83 -1.57 -16.94
N ASP A 121 8.60 -1.93 -15.92
CA ASP A 121 8.31 -1.58 -14.53
C ASP A 121 8.25 -0.05 -14.34
N THR A 122 9.16 0.68 -14.98
CA THR A 122 9.15 2.16 -15.00
C THR A 122 7.90 2.70 -15.70
N PHE A 123 7.51 2.14 -16.84
CA PHE A 123 6.29 2.53 -17.55
C PHE A 123 5.04 2.28 -16.69
N ARG A 124 4.91 1.10 -16.07
CA ARG A 124 3.79 0.76 -15.19
C ARG A 124 3.64 1.78 -14.06
N LEU A 125 4.75 2.15 -13.41
CA LEU A 125 4.77 3.20 -12.38
C LEU A 125 4.34 4.58 -12.92
N ARG A 126 4.93 5.02 -14.05
CA ARG A 126 4.59 6.32 -14.67
C ARG A 126 3.13 6.36 -15.09
N MET A 127 2.58 5.27 -15.63
CA MET A 127 1.19 5.17 -16.07
C MET A 127 0.24 5.18 -14.87
N ALA A 128 0.55 4.42 -13.81
CA ALA A 128 -0.20 4.44 -12.56
C ALA A 128 -0.24 5.85 -11.95
N LEU A 129 0.90 6.56 -11.92
CA LEU A 129 0.97 7.94 -11.45
C LEU A 129 0.12 8.88 -12.30
N LYS A 130 0.22 8.77 -13.63
CA LYS A 130 -0.54 9.62 -14.55
C LYS A 130 -2.05 9.45 -14.34
N CYS A 131 -2.53 8.21 -14.25
CA CYS A 131 -3.92 7.92 -13.88
C CYS A 131 -4.26 8.49 -12.49
N PHE A 132 -3.38 8.32 -11.50
CA PHE A 132 -3.58 8.77 -10.13
C PHE A 132 -3.69 10.30 -9.98
N LEU A 133 -2.94 11.05 -10.79
CA LEU A 133 -2.93 12.52 -10.79
C LEU A 133 -3.99 13.15 -11.70
N SER A 134 -4.74 12.34 -12.44
CA SER A 134 -5.81 12.80 -13.31
C SER A 134 -6.90 13.56 -12.54
N PRO A 135 -7.56 14.58 -13.13
CA PRO A 135 -8.66 15.29 -12.47
C PRO A 135 -9.91 14.40 -12.28
N PHE A 136 -10.03 13.29 -13.01
CA PHE A 136 -11.18 12.40 -12.95
C PHE A 136 -11.05 11.37 -11.82
N LEU A 137 -11.97 11.39 -10.85
CA LEU A 137 -11.95 10.47 -9.69
C LEU A 137 -11.80 9.00 -10.09
N GLU A 138 -12.52 8.52 -11.11
CA GLU A 138 -12.41 7.14 -11.58
C GLU A 138 -10.99 6.78 -12.03
N ARG A 139 -10.31 7.71 -12.72
CA ARG A 139 -8.91 7.52 -13.16
C ARG A 139 -7.96 7.53 -11.97
N ARG A 140 -8.20 8.42 -11.00
CA ARG A 140 -7.42 8.46 -9.76
C ARG A 140 -7.46 7.13 -9.01
N LEU A 141 -8.67 6.57 -8.90
CA LEU A 141 -8.90 5.28 -8.25
C LEU A 141 -8.21 4.13 -8.98
N VAL A 142 -8.21 4.13 -10.31
CA VAL A 142 -7.48 3.13 -11.10
C VAL A 142 -5.98 3.27 -10.90
N GLY A 143 -5.41 4.46 -11.04
CA GLY A 143 -3.97 4.68 -10.86
C GLY A 143 -3.49 4.25 -9.47
N LEU A 144 -4.29 4.51 -8.45
CA LEU A 144 -4.02 4.04 -7.09
C LEU A 144 -4.13 2.51 -6.97
N THR A 145 -5.13 1.88 -7.61
CA THR A 145 -5.26 0.42 -7.66
C THR A 145 -4.06 -0.23 -8.38
N ASP A 146 -3.61 0.33 -9.50
CA ASP A 146 -2.45 -0.16 -10.24
C ASP A 146 -1.17 -0.03 -9.39
N LEU A 147 -0.99 1.11 -8.71
CA LEU A 147 0.13 1.31 -7.78
C LEU A 147 0.10 0.30 -6.62
N CYS A 148 -1.08 0.03 -6.04
CA CYS A 148 -1.23 -0.99 -5.01
C CYS A 148 -0.88 -2.40 -5.52
N GLY A 149 -1.24 -2.72 -6.77
CA GLY A 149 -0.83 -3.98 -7.40
C GLY A 149 0.69 -4.12 -7.53
N ILE A 150 1.38 -3.05 -7.94
CA ILE A 150 2.85 -3.02 -7.99
C ILE A 150 3.44 -3.18 -6.58
N ILE A 151 2.86 -2.54 -5.56
CA ILE A 151 3.26 -2.71 -4.16
C ILE A 151 3.13 -4.16 -3.71
N ASP A 152 1.99 -4.80 -3.97
CA ASP A 152 1.74 -6.19 -3.57
C ASP A 152 2.72 -7.15 -4.26
N GLU A 153 3.01 -6.93 -5.56
CA GLU A 153 4.03 -7.68 -6.30
C GLU A 153 5.43 -7.52 -5.67
N VAL A 154 5.88 -6.29 -5.42
CA VAL A 154 7.20 -6.01 -4.86
C VAL A 154 7.33 -6.52 -3.41
N ALA A 155 6.27 -6.37 -2.61
CA ALA A 155 6.23 -6.84 -1.23
C ALA A 155 6.26 -8.36 -1.13
N ALA A 156 5.63 -9.09 -2.08
CA ALA A 156 5.67 -10.55 -2.12
C ALA A 156 7.09 -11.13 -2.33
N TRP A 157 8.01 -10.33 -2.87
CA TRP A 157 9.43 -10.71 -3.03
C TRP A 157 10.32 -10.29 -1.86
N LYS A 158 9.80 -9.53 -0.88
CA LYS A 158 10.56 -9.12 0.31
C LYS A 158 10.92 -10.36 1.14
N GLY A 159 12.21 -10.60 1.35
CA GLY A 159 12.71 -11.74 2.14
C GLY A 159 12.65 -13.10 1.45
N ARG A 160 12.20 -13.17 0.19
CA ARG A 160 12.21 -14.42 -0.59
C ARG A 160 13.60 -14.65 -1.19
N GLN A 161 14.19 -15.83 -0.93
CA GLN A 161 15.36 -16.30 -1.65
C GLN A 161 14.91 -16.95 -2.97
N ALA A 162 15.50 -16.51 -4.08
CA ALA A 162 15.29 -17.17 -5.37
C ALA A 162 16.18 -18.41 -5.43
N ASN A 163 15.56 -19.59 -5.44
CA ASN A 163 16.26 -20.87 -5.38
C ASN A 163 16.43 -21.49 -6.77
N THR A 164 15.76 -20.93 -7.77
CA THR A 164 15.84 -21.36 -9.17
C THR A 164 16.17 -20.20 -10.10
N LYS A 165 16.74 -20.51 -11.28
CA LYS A 165 16.98 -19.52 -12.33
C LYS A 165 15.68 -18.85 -12.81
N GLN A 166 14.59 -19.62 -12.86
CA GLN A 166 13.26 -19.10 -13.21
C GLN A 166 12.76 -18.08 -12.17
N GLU A 167 12.94 -18.32 -10.88
CA GLU A 167 12.56 -17.35 -9.83
C GLU A 167 13.42 -16.08 -9.86
N LEU A 168 14.71 -16.19 -10.22
CA LEU A 168 15.55 -15.01 -10.45
C LEU A 168 15.05 -14.20 -11.65
N GLU A 169 14.59 -14.89 -12.70
CA GLU A 169 14.01 -14.26 -13.88
C GLU A 169 12.60 -13.69 -13.61
N ASP A 170 11.81 -14.25 -12.70
CA ASP A 170 10.48 -13.72 -12.35
C ASP A 170 10.52 -12.57 -11.34
N ARG A 171 11.70 -12.24 -10.80
CA ARG A 171 11.88 -11.17 -9.81
C ARG A 171 11.62 -9.79 -10.44
N PRO A 172 10.77 -8.95 -9.82
CA PRO A 172 10.58 -7.57 -10.23
C PRO A 172 11.90 -6.79 -10.22
N TRP A 173 12.08 -5.89 -11.18
CA TRP A 173 13.24 -4.99 -11.18
C TRP A 173 13.13 -3.95 -10.04
N ILE A 174 11.90 -3.51 -9.76
CA ILE A 174 11.61 -2.59 -8.65
C ILE A 174 11.86 -3.27 -7.31
N THR A 175 12.70 -2.66 -6.49
CA THR A 175 12.91 -3.05 -5.08
C THR A 175 11.98 -2.26 -4.14
N CYS A 176 11.80 -2.76 -2.91
CA CYS A 176 11.03 -2.04 -1.90
C CYS A 176 11.58 -0.63 -1.65
N GLN A 177 12.91 -0.49 -1.56
CA GLN A 177 13.58 0.80 -1.33
C GLN A 177 13.40 1.77 -2.50
N TYR A 178 13.56 1.28 -3.74
CA TYR A 178 13.33 2.10 -4.93
C TYR A 178 11.88 2.60 -4.97
N LEU A 179 10.91 1.72 -4.71
CA LEU A 179 9.50 2.09 -4.72
C LEU A 179 9.16 3.11 -3.64
N CYS A 180 9.74 2.98 -2.43
CA CYS A 180 9.57 3.98 -1.37
C CYS A 180 10.11 5.36 -1.79
N GLY A 181 11.33 5.41 -2.34
CA GLY A 181 11.92 6.64 -2.85
C GLY A 181 11.07 7.28 -3.94
N TRP A 182 10.63 6.48 -4.91
CA TRP A 182 9.77 6.93 -6.00
C TRP A 182 8.41 7.47 -5.51
N ILE A 183 7.77 6.81 -4.53
CA ILE A 183 6.51 7.29 -3.92
C ILE A 183 6.71 8.65 -3.23
N GLY A 184 7.84 8.82 -2.52
CA GLY A 184 8.22 10.07 -1.85
C GLY A 184 8.50 11.21 -2.84
N GLU A 185 9.32 10.96 -3.86
CA GLU A 185 9.68 11.94 -4.90
C GLU A 185 8.44 12.45 -5.65
N ASN A 186 7.51 11.55 -5.97
CA ASN A 186 6.27 11.89 -6.66
C ASN A 186 5.17 12.41 -5.73
N LYS A 187 5.46 12.58 -4.43
CA LYS A 187 4.57 13.20 -3.44
C LYS A 187 3.18 12.58 -3.43
N VAL A 188 3.11 11.25 -3.54
CA VAL A 188 1.84 10.51 -3.62
C VAL A 188 0.97 10.78 -2.40
N LEU A 189 1.56 10.76 -1.19
CA LEU A 189 0.83 11.06 0.05
C LEU A 189 0.29 12.49 0.09
N GLU A 190 1.07 13.49 -0.33
CA GLU A 190 0.60 14.88 -0.41
C GLU A 190 -0.61 15.01 -1.37
N SER A 191 -0.61 14.27 -2.47
CA SER A 191 -1.72 14.25 -3.42
C SER A 191 -3.00 13.65 -2.82
N VAL A 192 -2.87 12.57 -2.03
CA VAL A 192 -4.01 11.92 -1.34
C VAL A 192 -4.56 12.79 -0.21
N PHE A 193 -3.68 13.30 0.65
CA PHE A 193 -4.05 13.85 1.97
C PHE A 193 -4.11 15.38 2.03
N VAL A 194 -3.49 16.09 1.07
CA VAL A 194 -3.44 17.56 1.07
C VAL A 194 -4.17 18.15 -0.13
N ARG A 195 -3.82 17.74 -1.36
CA ARG A 195 -4.26 18.45 -2.57
C ARG A 195 -5.69 18.15 -3.00
N ASN A 196 -6.04 16.86 -3.13
CA ASN A 196 -7.34 16.45 -3.67
C ASN A 196 -7.95 15.33 -2.82
N VAL A 197 -8.25 15.68 -1.57
CA VAL A 197 -8.74 14.72 -0.56
C VAL A 197 -10.13 14.22 -0.93
N HIS A 198 -10.22 12.93 -1.20
CA HIS A 198 -11.48 12.24 -1.48
C HIS A 198 -11.56 10.96 -0.66
N ALA A 199 -12.71 10.72 0.00
CA ALA A 199 -12.87 9.62 0.96
C ALA A 199 -12.48 8.25 0.39
N GLU A 200 -12.92 7.94 -0.84
CA GLU A 200 -12.59 6.65 -1.49
C GLU A 200 -11.10 6.52 -1.86
N VAL A 201 -10.43 7.63 -2.19
CA VAL A 201 -8.98 7.63 -2.49
C VAL A 201 -8.20 7.40 -1.19
N VAL A 202 -8.59 8.08 -0.11
CA VAL A 202 -8.02 7.89 1.24
C VAL A 202 -8.19 6.43 1.69
N LYS A 203 -9.39 5.86 1.55
CA LYS A 203 -9.64 4.46 1.94
C LYS A 203 -8.73 3.48 1.19
N ARG A 204 -8.49 3.70 -0.11
CA ARG A 204 -7.61 2.84 -0.93
C ARG A 204 -6.12 3.08 -0.71
N SER A 205 -5.72 4.24 -0.16
CA SER A 205 -4.30 4.52 0.12
C SER A 205 -3.75 3.76 1.33
N ALA A 206 -4.58 2.98 2.04
CA ALA A 206 -4.15 2.12 3.14
C ALA A 206 -2.93 1.28 2.78
N ARG A 207 -2.95 0.65 1.60
CA ARG A 207 -1.87 -0.22 1.12
C ARG A 207 -0.56 0.55 0.93
N VAL A 208 -0.64 1.78 0.42
CA VAL A 208 0.51 2.66 0.24
C VAL A 208 1.11 3.04 1.59
N LEU A 209 0.28 3.47 2.54
CA LEU A 209 0.75 3.85 3.88
C LEU A 209 1.39 2.68 4.63
N THR A 210 0.72 1.53 4.66
CA THR A 210 1.24 0.31 5.29
C THR A 210 2.55 -0.15 4.64
N PHE A 211 2.67 -0.03 3.32
CA PHE A 211 3.93 -0.34 2.62
C PHE A 211 5.07 0.58 3.03
N LEU A 212 4.82 1.90 3.12
CA LEU A 212 5.84 2.85 3.56
C LEU A 212 6.24 2.61 5.03
N ALA A 213 5.27 2.33 5.90
CA ALA A 213 5.53 1.99 7.31
C ALA A 213 6.40 0.74 7.47
N ASN A 214 6.11 -0.34 6.74
CA ASN A 214 6.87 -1.59 6.75
C ASN A 214 8.30 -1.48 6.16
N ASN A 215 8.65 -0.35 5.55
CA ASN A 215 9.96 -0.13 4.92
C ASN A 215 10.65 1.15 5.42
N ASP A 216 10.27 1.63 6.61
CA ASP A 216 10.83 2.81 7.27
C ASP A 216 10.81 4.09 6.42
N ALA A 217 9.87 4.17 5.47
CA ALA A 217 9.69 5.30 4.56
C ALA A 217 8.50 6.20 4.94
N PHE A 218 7.91 5.96 6.12
CA PHE A 218 6.88 6.81 6.71
C PHE A 218 7.46 7.45 7.98
N GLY A 219 7.87 8.72 7.88
CA GLY A 219 8.50 9.47 8.97
C GLY A 219 7.54 10.41 9.69
N ASN A 220 8.10 11.29 10.54
CA ASN A 220 7.33 12.27 11.31
C ASN A 220 6.56 13.24 10.41
N ARG A 221 7.18 13.70 9.31
CA ARG A 221 6.55 14.60 8.34
C ARG A 221 5.32 13.95 7.70
N GLU A 222 5.42 12.69 7.30
CA GLU A 222 4.31 11.95 6.73
C GLU A 222 3.20 11.72 7.76
N ALA A 223 3.55 11.40 9.01
CA ALA A 223 2.62 11.32 10.14
C ALA A 223 1.84 12.62 10.35
N GLU A 224 2.52 13.76 10.45
CA GLU A 224 1.91 15.08 10.61
C GLU A 224 1.01 15.45 9.43
N MET A 225 1.44 15.15 8.21
CA MET A 225 0.68 15.43 6.99
C MET A 225 -0.62 14.63 6.95
N VAL A 226 -0.56 13.33 7.20
CA VAL A 226 -1.74 12.46 7.21
C VAL A 226 -2.66 12.84 8.37
N TRP A 227 -2.10 13.12 9.55
CA TRP A 227 -2.88 13.63 10.69
C TRP A 227 -3.61 14.94 10.35
N GLY A 228 -2.94 15.88 9.71
CA GLY A 228 -3.50 17.16 9.28
C GLY A 228 -4.72 17.00 8.36
N ALA A 229 -4.76 15.93 7.55
CA ALA A 229 -5.90 15.62 6.69
C ALA A 229 -7.18 15.20 7.45
N SER A 230 -7.03 14.80 8.72
CA SER A 230 -8.17 14.50 9.60
C SER A 230 -8.79 15.76 10.22
N GLN A 231 -8.06 16.87 10.26
CA GLN A 231 -8.46 18.10 10.96
C GLN A 231 -9.44 18.94 10.13
N GLY A 232 -10.54 19.38 10.75
CA GLY A 232 -11.52 20.28 10.12
C GLY A 232 -12.27 19.70 8.90
N LYS A 233 -12.29 18.37 8.75
CA LYS A 233 -13.03 17.67 7.69
C LYS A 233 -14.31 17.03 8.23
N HIS A 234 -15.16 16.58 7.31
CA HIS A 234 -16.36 15.82 7.66
C HIS A 234 -15.99 14.56 8.47
N GLU A 235 -16.81 14.22 9.46
CA GLU A 235 -16.55 13.14 10.43
C GLU A 235 -16.17 11.81 9.77
N SER A 236 -16.81 11.47 8.64
CA SER A 236 -16.49 10.24 7.89
C SER A 236 -15.06 10.21 7.31
N VAL A 237 -14.55 11.36 6.85
CA VAL A 237 -13.17 11.47 6.34
C VAL A 237 -12.20 11.45 7.51
N GLN A 238 -12.48 12.20 8.58
CA GLN A 238 -11.66 12.19 9.80
C GLN A 238 -11.52 10.76 10.35
N LYS A 239 -12.65 10.05 10.51
CA LYS A 239 -12.69 8.65 10.94
C LYS A 239 -11.80 7.76 10.06
N CYS A 240 -11.95 7.87 8.74
CA CYS A 240 -11.17 7.06 7.80
C CYS A 240 -9.67 7.34 7.92
N VAL A 241 -9.25 8.60 7.98
CA VAL A 241 -7.84 8.98 8.13
C VAL A 241 -7.25 8.45 9.44
N LEU A 242 -7.96 8.60 10.56
CA LEU A 242 -7.49 8.15 11.88
C LEU A 242 -7.39 6.62 11.96
N GLU A 243 -8.35 5.89 11.39
CA GLU A 243 -8.32 4.43 11.32
C GLU A 243 -7.15 3.93 10.44
N LEU A 244 -6.85 4.64 9.35
CA LEU A 244 -5.68 4.33 8.52
C LEU A 244 -4.37 4.55 9.28
N LEU A 245 -4.22 5.68 9.97
CA LEU A 245 -3.08 5.93 10.83
C LEU A 245 -2.94 4.84 11.90
N ALA A 246 -4.05 4.46 12.53
CA ALA A 246 -4.06 3.42 13.56
C ALA A 246 -3.61 2.06 13.02
N ALA A 247 -4.02 1.70 11.79
CA ALA A 247 -3.54 0.50 11.12
C ALA A 247 -2.04 0.58 10.82
N CYS A 248 -1.56 1.74 10.37
CA CYS A 248 -0.14 1.96 10.05
C CYS A 248 0.77 1.85 11.28
N CYS A 249 0.31 2.31 12.45
CA CYS A 249 1.05 2.19 13.71
C CYS A 249 1.52 0.76 13.99
N LEU A 250 0.77 -0.26 13.58
CA LEU A 250 1.10 -1.68 13.84
C LEU A 250 2.26 -2.21 12.96
N HIS A 251 2.66 -1.45 11.94
CA HIS A 251 3.67 -1.82 10.96
C HIS A 251 5.00 -1.07 11.11
N HIS A 252 5.08 -0.13 12.05
CA HIS A 252 6.27 0.67 12.28
C HIS A 252 7.35 -0.08 13.06
N GLU A 253 8.58 -0.03 12.56
CA GLU A 253 9.77 -0.47 13.28
C GLU A 253 10.45 0.70 14.03
N SER A 254 10.28 1.94 13.56
CA SER A 254 10.78 3.14 14.21
C SER A 254 9.81 3.73 15.25
N PRO A 255 10.30 4.20 16.41
CA PRO A 255 9.46 4.83 17.43
C PRO A 255 9.03 6.27 17.07
N ASP A 256 9.77 6.99 16.24
CA ASP A 256 9.59 8.45 16.07
C ASP A 256 8.23 8.84 15.46
N PRO A 257 7.72 8.15 14.41
CA PRO A 257 6.39 8.46 13.88
C PRO A 257 5.29 8.18 14.90
N LEU A 258 5.46 7.13 15.73
CA LEU A 258 4.51 6.77 16.79
C LEU A 258 4.49 7.82 17.89
N ARG A 259 5.66 8.30 18.31
CA ARG A 259 5.81 9.40 19.28
C ARG A 259 5.15 10.67 18.77
N THR A 260 5.36 11.00 17.50
CA THR A 260 4.75 12.17 16.84
C THR A 260 3.23 12.08 16.89
N LEU A 261 2.64 10.93 16.53
CA LEU A 261 1.19 10.74 16.56
C LEU A 261 0.59 10.85 17.96
N ILE A 262 1.28 10.35 19.00
CA ILE A 262 0.86 10.52 20.40
C ILE A 262 0.94 12.01 20.79
N GLY A 263 2.04 12.69 20.47
CA GLY A 263 2.23 14.11 20.78
C GLY A 263 1.21 15.02 20.08
N LEU A 264 0.71 14.64 18.90
CA LEU A 264 -0.36 15.35 18.20
C LEU A 264 -1.74 15.15 18.85
N ALA A 265 -1.98 13.98 19.45
CA ALA A 265 -3.25 13.66 20.11
C ALA A 265 -3.31 14.13 21.57
N GLU A 266 -2.18 14.23 22.26
CA GLU A 266 -2.09 14.67 23.66
C GLU A 266 -2.76 16.03 23.96
N PRO A 267 -2.55 17.11 23.18
CA PRO A 267 -3.13 18.42 23.47
C PRO A 267 -4.62 18.54 23.15
N LEU A 268 -5.23 17.53 22.50
CA LEU A 268 -6.65 17.58 22.16
C LEU A 268 -7.52 17.53 23.43
N ALA A 269 -8.56 18.36 23.46
CA ALA A 269 -9.55 18.33 24.55
C ALA A 269 -10.36 17.01 24.50
N PRO A 270 -10.73 16.40 25.64
CA PRO A 270 -11.51 15.16 25.66
C PRO A 270 -12.83 15.23 24.87
N ALA A 271 -13.47 16.39 24.83
CA ALA A 271 -14.70 16.60 24.07
C ALA A 271 -14.51 16.55 22.54
N ALA A 272 -13.27 16.76 22.05
CA ALA A 272 -12.93 16.66 20.63
C ALA A 272 -12.48 15.25 20.22
N PHE A 273 -12.29 14.34 21.18
CA PHE A 273 -11.90 12.96 20.87
C PHE A 273 -13.06 12.19 20.23
N THR A 274 -12.70 11.32 19.29
CA THR A 274 -13.60 10.33 18.70
C THR A 274 -13.07 8.93 19.01
N VAL A 275 -13.90 7.91 18.79
CA VAL A 275 -13.49 6.50 18.98
C VAL A 275 -12.24 6.18 18.13
N SER A 276 -12.13 6.77 16.94
CA SER A 276 -10.96 6.58 16.06
C SER A 276 -9.68 7.23 16.61
N HIS A 277 -9.78 8.36 17.33
CA HIS A 277 -8.64 8.93 18.03
C HIS A 277 -8.15 8.00 19.17
N ALA A 278 -9.09 7.42 19.93
CA ALA A 278 -8.76 6.46 20.98
C ALA A 278 -8.11 5.18 20.40
N LEU A 279 -8.61 4.68 19.26
CA LEU A 279 -8.02 3.55 18.55
C LEU A 279 -6.59 3.85 18.06
N LEU A 280 -6.36 5.04 17.52
CA LEU A 280 -5.03 5.48 17.10
C LEU A 280 -4.05 5.54 18.28
N LEU A 281 -4.45 6.14 19.41
CA LEU A 281 -3.65 6.17 20.63
C LEU A 281 -3.30 4.77 21.11
N ARG A 282 -4.27 3.85 21.10
CA ARG A 282 -4.06 2.44 21.45
C ARG A 282 -3.00 1.80 20.57
N CYS A 283 -3.15 1.89 19.24
CA CYS A 283 -2.22 1.26 18.30
C CYS A 283 -0.82 1.86 18.41
N ALA A 284 -0.70 3.19 18.49
CA ALA A 284 0.61 3.86 18.62
C ALA A 284 1.31 3.46 19.94
N THR A 285 0.56 3.48 21.06
CA THR A 285 1.06 3.10 22.38
C THR A 285 1.46 1.63 22.43
N ALA A 286 0.64 0.72 21.90
CA ALA A 286 0.94 -0.70 21.88
C ALA A 286 2.19 -1.02 21.04
N SER A 287 2.35 -0.36 19.89
CA SER A 287 3.55 -0.49 19.06
C SER A 287 4.79 0.03 19.78
N LEU A 288 4.73 1.20 20.45
CA LEU A 288 5.85 1.70 21.26
C LEU A 288 6.21 0.75 22.41
N LEU A 289 5.22 0.20 23.12
CA LEU A 289 5.45 -0.82 24.15
C LEU A 289 6.12 -2.07 23.58
N THR A 290 5.76 -2.47 22.35
CA THR A 290 6.40 -3.60 21.66
C THR A 290 7.85 -3.29 21.31
N LEU A 291 8.13 -2.07 20.83
CA LEU A 291 9.48 -1.63 20.51
C LEU A 291 10.36 -1.49 21.77
N SER A 292 9.81 -0.96 22.86
CA SER A 292 10.55 -0.87 24.14
C SER A 292 10.91 -2.22 24.74
N LYS A 293 10.17 -3.29 24.40
CA LYS A 293 10.54 -4.67 24.76
C LYS A 293 11.74 -5.18 23.96
N ARG A 294 11.85 -4.77 22.69
CA ARG A 294 12.91 -5.21 21.77
C ARG A 294 14.19 -4.40 21.95
N SER A 295 14.07 -3.12 22.29
CA SER A 295 15.18 -2.18 22.36
C SER A 295 15.09 -1.32 23.63
N PRO A 296 16.07 -1.41 24.56
CA PRO A 296 16.04 -0.65 25.81
C PRO A 296 16.24 0.86 25.64
N GLU A 297 16.65 1.32 24.45
CA GLU A 297 16.80 2.74 24.11
C GLU A 297 15.47 3.46 23.90
N VAL A 298 14.38 2.72 23.66
CA VAL A 298 13.05 3.30 23.48
C VAL A 298 12.46 3.60 24.85
N ASP A 299 12.34 4.89 25.18
CA ASP A 299 11.76 5.34 26.45
C ASP A 299 10.29 4.90 26.60
N LEU A 300 9.87 4.74 27.86
CA LEU A 300 8.48 4.52 28.22
C LEU A 300 7.69 5.82 28.39
N ALA A 301 8.30 6.99 28.20
CA ALA A 301 7.66 8.28 28.47
C ALA A 301 6.52 8.56 27.50
N HIS A 302 6.71 8.25 26.21
CA HIS A 302 5.66 8.41 25.21
C HIS A 302 4.56 7.35 25.32
N SER A 303 4.93 6.11 25.67
CA SER A 303 3.94 5.07 26.00
C SER A 303 3.09 5.50 27.20
N LEU A 304 3.73 6.06 28.24
CA LEU A 304 3.04 6.62 29.39
C LEU A 304 2.12 7.79 28.99
N ALA A 305 2.56 8.70 28.12
CA ALA A 305 1.75 9.81 27.65
C ALA A 305 0.47 9.31 26.92
N GLY A 306 0.61 8.34 26.02
CA GLY A 306 -0.53 7.73 25.33
C GLY A 306 -1.51 7.06 26.30
N MET A 307 -1.00 6.28 27.27
CA MET A 307 -1.84 5.66 28.30
C MET A 307 -2.48 6.67 29.24
N ARG A 308 -1.77 7.75 29.60
CA ARG A 308 -2.31 8.85 30.41
C ARG A 308 -3.44 9.56 29.69
N LYS A 309 -3.31 9.77 28.38
CA LYS A 309 -4.38 10.37 27.60
C LYS A 309 -5.61 9.47 27.56
N LEU A 310 -5.43 8.16 27.36
CA LEU A 310 -6.52 7.19 27.46
C LEU A 310 -7.17 7.18 28.85
N TRP A 311 -6.38 7.29 29.92
CA TRP A 311 -6.87 7.42 31.30
C TRP A 311 -7.65 8.73 31.52
N GLU A 312 -7.17 9.86 31.00
CA GLU A 312 -7.89 11.14 31.07
C GLU A 312 -9.28 11.02 30.44
N LEU A 313 -9.40 10.36 29.30
CA LEU A 313 -10.67 10.14 28.59
C LEU A 313 -11.65 9.25 29.36
N THR A 314 -11.19 8.48 30.35
CA THR A 314 -12.06 7.67 31.20
C THR A 314 -12.52 8.40 32.45
N GLN A 315 -12.09 9.64 32.72
CA GLN A 315 -12.53 10.34 33.93
C GLN A 315 -13.96 10.89 33.77
N ASP A 316 -14.74 10.84 34.86
CA ASP A 316 -16.15 11.27 34.87
C ASP A 316 -16.32 12.75 34.44
N ASP A 317 -15.35 13.59 34.82
CA ASP A 317 -15.36 15.03 34.56
C ASP A 317 -14.68 15.41 33.23
N ALA A 318 -14.23 14.44 32.42
CA ALA A 318 -13.42 14.71 31.23
C ALA A 318 -14.20 15.42 30.11
N GLY A 319 -15.51 15.19 30.00
CA GLY A 319 -16.33 15.70 28.89
C GLY A 319 -16.21 14.91 27.59
N ALA A 320 -15.63 13.70 27.63
CA ALA A 320 -15.64 12.75 26.51
C ALA A 320 -17.02 12.12 26.33
N SER A 321 -17.35 11.70 25.09
CA SER A 321 -18.61 10.98 24.84
C SER A 321 -18.61 9.58 25.49
N PRO A 322 -19.79 8.99 25.80
CA PRO A 322 -19.85 7.65 26.39
C PRO A 322 -19.17 6.56 25.56
N ASP A 323 -19.20 6.68 24.23
CA ASP A 323 -18.56 5.71 23.34
C ASP A 323 -17.03 5.86 23.35
N VAL A 324 -16.53 7.09 23.42
CA VAL A 324 -15.09 7.39 23.58
C VAL A 324 -14.59 6.90 24.93
N TYR A 325 -15.35 7.13 26.01
CA TYR A 325 -15.05 6.61 27.35
C TYR A 325 -14.90 5.08 27.32
N ARG A 326 -15.88 4.36 26.75
CA ARG A 326 -15.85 2.89 26.71
C ARG A 326 -14.67 2.38 25.90
N ALA A 327 -14.45 2.95 24.71
CA ALA A 327 -13.32 2.58 23.85
C ALA A 327 -11.98 2.85 24.56
N SER A 328 -11.82 4.02 25.17
CA SER A 328 -10.59 4.41 25.87
C SER A 328 -10.30 3.50 27.07
N LEU A 329 -11.33 3.10 27.83
CA LEU A 329 -11.18 2.17 28.93
C LEU A 329 -10.73 0.78 28.46
N THR A 330 -11.38 0.24 27.42
CA THR A 330 -10.96 -1.04 26.82
C THR A 330 -9.51 -0.96 26.35
N HIS A 331 -9.16 0.09 25.62
CA HIS A 331 -7.83 0.26 25.04
C HIS A 331 -6.74 0.48 26.08
N LEU A 332 -7.03 1.24 27.14
CA LEU A 332 -6.13 1.42 28.26
C LEU A 332 -5.84 0.09 28.95
N VAL A 333 -6.88 -0.72 29.20
CA VAL A 333 -6.73 -2.05 29.80
C VAL A 333 -5.91 -2.94 28.88
N ASP A 334 -6.19 -2.97 27.58
CA ASP A 334 -5.38 -3.74 26.62
C ASP A 334 -3.90 -3.35 26.69
N CYS A 335 -3.59 -2.04 26.73
CA CYS A 335 -2.21 -1.56 26.87
C CYS A 335 -1.58 -1.93 28.23
N LEU A 336 -2.35 -1.92 29.32
CA LEU A 336 -1.88 -2.32 30.66
C LEU A 336 -1.58 -3.82 30.75
N GLU A 337 -2.44 -4.65 30.16
CA GLU A 337 -2.26 -6.10 30.13
C GLU A 337 -1.07 -6.49 29.25
N TYR A 338 -0.90 -5.77 28.12
CA TYR A 338 0.24 -5.95 27.23
C TYR A 338 1.55 -5.42 27.83
N SER A 339 1.48 -4.36 28.64
CA SER A 339 2.62 -3.75 29.31
C SER A 339 3.18 -4.70 30.38
N GLU A 340 4.38 -5.20 30.15
CA GLU A 340 5.15 -5.94 31.16
C GLU A 340 5.98 -5.01 32.05
N ALA A 341 5.93 -3.70 31.83
CA ALA A 341 6.67 -2.72 32.62
C ALA A 341 5.99 -2.50 33.98
N PRO A 342 6.61 -2.92 35.10
CA PRO A 342 6.00 -2.79 36.43
C PRO A 342 5.77 -1.33 36.83
N ALA A 343 6.62 -0.43 36.34
CA ALA A 343 6.50 1.00 36.60
C ALA A 343 5.19 1.59 36.05
N LEU A 344 4.78 1.20 34.84
CA LEU A 344 3.53 1.65 34.23
C LEU A 344 2.32 1.07 34.96
N GLN A 345 2.36 -0.24 35.27
CA GLN A 345 1.30 -0.90 36.02
C GLN A 345 1.10 -0.25 37.40
N LEU A 346 2.19 -0.02 38.13
CA LEU A 346 2.15 0.62 39.44
C LEU A 346 1.64 2.07 39.38
N HIS A 347 1.98 2.82 38.33
CA HIS A 347 1.48 4.19 38.15
C HIS A 347 -0.05 4.18 38.05
N PHE A 348 -0.63 3.40 37.14
CA PHE A 348 -2.08 3.37 36.96
C PHE A 348 -2.81 2.71 38.15
N ALA A 349 -2.18 1.75 38.84
CA ALA A 349 -2.72 1.21 40.09
C ALA A 349 -2.85 2.29 41.17
N ARG A 350 -1.83 3.15 41.32
CA ARG A 350 -1.85 4.28 42.25
C ARG A 350 -2.92 5.30 41.87
N GLU A 351 -3.02 5.68 40.60
CA GLU A 351 -4.07 6.58 40.10
C GLU A 351 -5.47 6.02 40.38
N SER A 352 -5.66 4.72 40.18
CA SER A 352 -6.93 4.04 40.45
C SER A 352 -7.30 4.07 41.94
N VAL A 353 -6.34 3.81 42.83
CA VAL A 353 -6.55 3.91 44.28
C VAL A 353 -6.88 5.35 44.71
N GLU A 354 -6.22 6.33 44.12
CA GLU A 354 -6.46 7.74 44.43
C GLU A 354 -7.85 8.20 43.97
N ASN A 355 -8.29 7.78 42.78
CA ASN A 355 -9.65 8.00 42.31
C ASN A 355 -10.70 7.41 43.26
N LEU A 356 -10.47 6.18 43.73
CA LEU A 356 -11.37 5.52 44.68
C LEU A 356 -11.42 6.24 46.03
N ARG A 357 -10.29 6.73 46.54
CA ARG A 357 -10.24 7.55 47.76
C ARG A 357 -11.01 8.85 47.62
N ARG A 358 -11.00 9.45 46.43
CA ARG A 358 -11.70 10.70 46.13
C ARG A 358 -13.16 10.50 45.73
N HIS A 359 -13.66 9.26 45.72
CA HIS A 359 -14.99 8.89 45.24
C HIS A 359 -15.30 9.40 43.83
N ARG A 360 -14.27 9.53 42.98
CA ARG A 360 -14.42 9.85 41.57
C ARG A 360 -14.13 8.62 40.76
N SER A 361 -14.82 8.44 39.64
CA SER A 361 -14.29 7.59 38.58
C SER A 361 -14.11 6.14 39.04
N ALA A 362 -14.97 5.73 39.98
CA ALA A 362 -14.79 4.53 40.80
C ALA A 362 -14.98 3.24 39.98
N HIS A 363 -15.95 3.22 39.07
CA HIS A 363 -16.24 2.05 38.25
C HIS A 363 -15.04 1.64 37.38
N HIS A 364 -14.47 2.57 36.61
CA HIS A 364 -13.33 2.25 35.76
C HIS A 364 -12.03 2.04 36.55
N SER A 365 -11.83 2.77 37.64
CA SER A 365 -10.67 2.57 38.52
C SER A 365 -10.68 1.15 39.13
N LEU A 366 -11.85 0.65 39.55
CA LEU A 366 -12.01 -0.75 39.99
C LEU A 366 -11.78 -1.74 38.84
N TYR A 367 -12.32 -1.45 37.66
CA TYR A 367 -12.14 -2.30 36.49
C TYR A 367 -10.67 -2.44 36.08
N ALA A 368 -9.94 -1.33 36.00
CA ALA A 368 -8.53 -1.30 35.67
C ALA A 368 -7.69 -2.06 36.71
N LEU A 369 -7.92 -1.82 38.01
CA LEU A 369 -7.27 -2.57 39.11
C LEU A 369 -7.55 -4.07 39.05
N TYR A 370 -8.82 -4.45 38.86
CA TYR A 370 -9.22 -5.86 38.77
C TYR A 370 -8.50 -6.57 37.63
N ARG A 371 -8.42 -5.94 36.45
CA ARG A 371 -7.74 -6.51 35.28
C ARG A 371 -6.24 -6.65 35.51
N GLN A 372 -5.58 -5.62 36.07
CA GLN A 372 -4.16 -5.68 36.43
C GLN A 372 -3.86 -6.81 37.43
N LEU A 373 -4.66 -6.92 38.51
CA LEU A 373 -4.50 -7.97 39.52
C LEU A 373 -4.70 -9.36 38.93
N ARG A 374 -5.69 -9.53 38.05
CA ARG A 374 -5.94 -10.81 37.38
C ARG A 374 -4.76 -11.25 36.51
N VAL A 375 -4.15 -10.32 35.77
CA VAL A 375 -2.94 -10.64 34.98
C VAL A 375 -1.75 -10.96 35.87
N ALA A 376 -1.57 -10.22 36.97
CA ALA A 376 -0.49 -10.48 37.92
C ALA A 376 -0.63 -11.85 38.62
N LEU A 377 -1.86 -12.30 38.91
CA LEU A 377 -2.14 -13.62 39.51
C LEU A 377 -2.01 -14.79 38.53
N ALA A 378 -2.08 -14.52 37.22
CA ALA A 378 -1.96 -15.55 36.18
C ALA A 378 -0.51 -15.81 35.75
N LYS A 379 0.43 -14.93 36.13
CA LYS A 379 1.87 -15.09 35.96
C LYS A 379 2.46 -15.71 37.23
#